data_AF-A0A0S6ULS2-F1
#
_entry.id   AF-A0A0S6ULS2-F1
#
_cell.length_a   1.000
_cell.length_b   1.000
_cell.length_c   1.000
_cell.angle_alpha   90.00
_cell.angle_beta   90.00
_cell.angle_gamma   90.00
#
_symmetry.space_group_name_H-M   'P 1'
#
loop_
_entity.id
_entity.type
_entity.pdbx_description
1 polymer ?
#
loop_
_entity_poly.entity_id
_entity_poly.type
_entity_poly.pdbx_seq_one_letter_code
_entity_poly.pdbx_strand_id
1 'polypeptide(L)'
;MGGKMRAKTALTLLCMGLFLQFCVGAEAQTASSGIRMAQLVSPDDVPPPRKRPRLRVTPYYSPDGVYPRYNPGPDAVRVCNATYVQEYRPSGTVIVPRVSCYWRRG
;
A
#
# COMPACT_ATOMS: atom_id res chain seq x y z
N MET A 1 28.36 68.54 8.89
CA MET A 1 27.84 67.44 8.05
C MET A 1 28.10 66.11 8.76
N GLY A 2 27.30 65.57 9.68
CA GLY A 2 25.90 65.83 10.04
C GLY A 2 25.00 64.64 9.71
N GLY A 3 25.19 63.51 10.41
CA GLY A 3 24.19 62.46 10.63
C GLY A 3 23.54 61.79 9.41
N LYS A 4 24.14 60.72 8.87
CA LYS A 4 23.42 59.79 7.95
C LYS A 4 24.12 58.44 7.72
N MET A 5 24.85 57.90 8.70
CA MET A 5 25.49 56.59 8.52
C MET A 5 25.54 55.69 9.77
N ARG A 6 24.75 56.00 10.81
CA ARG A 6 24.61 55.12 12.00
C ARG A 6 23.19 54.59 12.24
N ALA A 7 22.19 55.14 11.55
CA ALA A 7 20.79 54.71 11.72
C ALA A 7 20.47 53.38 11.01
N LYS A 8 21.21 53.02 9.95
CA LYS A 8 20.94 51.82 9.16
C LYS A 8 21.43 50.53 9.84
N THR A 9 22.48 50.58 10.65
CA THR A 9 23.05 49.41 11.33
C THR A 9 22.31 49.02 12.60
N ALA A 10 21.63 49.96 13.26
CA ALA A 10 20.80 49.65 14.43
C ALA A 10 19.49 48.95 14.03
N LEU A 11 18.91 49.31 12.88
CA LEU A 11 17.64 48.78 12.42
C LEU A 11 17.72 47.30 11.99
N THR A 12 18.85 46.86 11.43
CA THR A 12 19.04 45.47 11.01
C THR A 12 19.24 44.50 12.18
N LEU A 13 19.84 44.95 13.28
CA LEU A 13 20.01 44.13 14.49
C LEU A 13 18.69 43.97 15.26
N LEU A 14 17.82 44.99 15.24
CA LEU A 14 16.53 44.95 15.89
C LEU A 14 15.55 43.97 15.21
N CYS A 15 15.62 43.81 13.88
CA CYS A 15 14.80 42.83 13.16
C CYS A 15 15.20 41.38 13.47
N MET A 16 16.49 41.05 13.59
CA MET A 16 16.93 39.66 13.85
C MET A 16 16.56 39.16 15.26
N GLY A 17 16.43 40.06 16.24
CA GLY A 17 16.01 39.70 17.61
C GLY A 17 14.50 39.45 17.76
N LEU A 18 13.68 39.99 16.86
CA LEU A 18 12.22 39.86 16.92
C LEU A 18 11.73 38.52 16.34
N PHE A 19 12.47 37.92 15.40
CA PHE A 19 12.10 36.63 14.80
C PHE A 19 12.36 35.42 15.71
N LEU A 20 13.25 35.52 16.70
CA LEU A 20 13.44 34.43 17.68
C LEU A 20 12.31 34.31 18.71
N GLN A 21 11.48 35.35 18.85
CA GLN A 21 10.37 35.38 19.82
C GLN A 21 9.15 34.58 19.32
N PHE A 22 9.06 34.33 18.00
CA PHE A 22 7.91 33.65 17.36
C PHE A 22 7.99 32.11 17.40
N CYS A 23 9.06 31.53 17.97
CA CYS A 23 9.18 30.09 18.18
C CYS A 23 8.70 29.63 19.56
N VAL A 24 7.83 30.41 20.21
CA VAL A 24 7.13 30.00 21.43
C VAL A 24 5.96 29.09 21.06
N GLY A 25 6.13 27.79 21.30
CA GLY A 25 5.03 26.90 21.64
C GLY A 25 4.52 25.99 20.54
N ALA A 26 5.37 25.12 19.98
CA ALA A 26 4.88 23.79 19.59
C ALA A 26 4.93 22.90 20.84
N GLU A 27 3.88 22.97 21.66
CA GLU A 27 3.60 21.95 22.67
C GLU A 27 3.43 20.63 21.94
N ALA A 28 4.43 19.76 22.01
CA ALA A 28 4.30 18.38 21.59
C ALA A 28 3.30 17.70 22.53
N GLN A 29 2.03 17.74 22.15
CA GLN A 29 0.99 16.92 22.75
C GLN A 29 1.35 15.47 22.47
N THR A 30 2.17 14.90 23.36
CA THR A 30 2.28 13.47 23.50
C THR A 30 0.94 13.04 24.08
N ALA A 31 -0.02 12.80 23.20
CA ALA A 31 -1.19 12.03 23.54
C ALA A 31 -0.65 10.75 24.18
N SER A 32 -0.88 10.61 25.49
CA SER A 32 -0.72 9.33 26.17
C SER A 32 -1.56 8.35 25.36
N SER A 33 -0.89 7.56 24.53
CA SER A 33 -1.49 6.38 23.93
C SER A 33 -1.67 5.43 25.10
N GLY A 34 -2.75 5.65 25.84
CA GLY A 34 -3.29 4.70 26.79
C GLY A 34 -3.73 3.51 25.96
N ILE A 35 -2.78 2.62 25.67
CA ILE A 35 -3.06 1.28 25.20
C ILE A 35 -3.85 0.64 26.34
N ARG A 36 -5.17 0.72 26.23
CA ARG A 36 -6.10 -0.03 27.07
C ARG A 36 -5.87 -1.49 26.72
N MET A 37 -4.94 -2.11 27.43
CA MET A 37 -4.70 -3.55 27.39
C MET A 37 -6.06 -4.23 27.54
N ALA A 38 -6.47 -4.99 26.52
CA ALA A 38 -7.60 -5.88 26.66
C ALA A 38 -7.27 -6.85 27.80
N GLN A 39 -8.12 -6.87 28.82
CA GLN A 39 -8.01 -7.80 29.94
C GLN A 39 -7.87 -9.21 29.38
N LEU A 40 -6.74 -9.88 29.67
CA LEU A 40 -6.51 -11.27 29.31
C LEU A 40 -7.49 -12.11 30.12
N VAL A 41 -8.56 -12.60 29.49
CA VAL A 41 -9.37 -13.68 30.07
C VAL A 41 -8.45 -14.88 30.20
N SER A 42 -8.38 -15.47 31.40
CA SER A 42 -7.57 -16.65 31.64
C SER A 42 -7.98 -17.75 30.64
N PRO A 43 -7.04 -18.47 30.00
CA PRO A 43 -7.36 -19.54 29.05
C PRO A 43 -8.32 -20.60 29.62
N ASP A 44 -8.36 -20.75 30.95
CA ASP A 44 -9.20 -21.69 31.67
C ASP A 44 -10.67 -21.27 31.79
N ASP A 45 -10.99 -19.98 31.60
CA ASP A 45 -12.36 -19.45 31.70
C ASP A 45 -13.14 -19.50 30.37
N VAL A 46 -12.53 -20.05 29.31
CA VAL A 46 -13.17 -20.16 27.99
C VAL A 46 -13.88 -21.50 27.88
N PRO A 47 -15.22 -21.56 27.93
CA PRO A 47 -15.95 -22.81 27.74
C PRO A 47 -15.63 -23.41 26.37
N PRO A 48 -15.44 -24.74 26.27
CA PRO A 48 -15.00 -25.37 25.04
C PRO A 48 -16.03 -25.13 23.93
N PRO A 49 -15.57 -24.80 22.70
CA PRO A 49 -16.47 -24.55 21.58
C PRO A 49 -17.30 -25.81 21.30
N ARG A 50 -18.63 -25.67 21.38
CA ARG A 50 -19.57 -26.77 21.07
C ARG A 50 -19.39 -27.17 19.61
N LYS A 51 -18.88 -28.38 19.36
CA LYS A 51 -18.73 -28.95 18.01
C LYS A 51 -20.12 -29.25 17.43
N ARG A 52 -20.65 -28.32 16.63
CA ARG A 52 -21.82 -28.59 15.79
C ARG A 52 -21.40 -29.51 14.64
N PRO A 53 -22.14 -30.61 14.37
CA PRO A 53 -21.86 -31.44 13.20
C PRO A 53 -21.97 -30.57 11.94
N ARG A 54 -20.90 -30.56 11.12
CA ARG A 54 -20.95 -29.90 9.82
C ARG A 54 -21.75 -30.78 8.86
N LEU A 55 -22.86 -30.25 8.33
CA LEU A 55 -23.57 -30.88 7.23
C LEU A 55 -22.61 -30.98 6.04
N ARG A 56 -22.25 -32.20 5.65
CA ARG A 56 -21.44 -32.44 4.44
C ARG A 56 -22.35 -32.31 3.24
N VAL A 57 -22.35 -31.12 2.63
CA VAL A 57 -23.00 -30.89 1.34
C VAL A 57 -22.04 -31.35 0.26
N THR A 58 -22.33 -32.51 -0.35
CA THR A 58 -21.66 -32.91 -1.59
C THR A 58 -22.33 -32.12 -2.71
N PRO A 59 -21.63 -31.18 -3.38
CA PRO A 59 -22.23 -30.47 -4.49
C PRO A 59 -22.59 -31.47 -5.59
N TYR A 60 -23.84 -31.44 -6.05
CA TYR A 60 -24.27 -32.16 -7.24
C TYR A 60 -23.85 -31.35 -8.48
N TYR A 61 -22.54 -31.10 -8.61
CA TYR A 61 -21.97 -30.49 -9.80
C TYR A 61 -21.38 -31.61 -10.63
N SER A 62 -22.15 -32.10 -11.61
CA SER A 62 -21.56 -32.73 -12.77
C SER A 62 -20.91 -31.61 -13.56
N PRO A 63 -19.57 -31.56 -13.71
CA PRO A 63 -18.99 -30.61 -14.63
C PRO A 63 -19.55 -30.96 -16.00
N ASP A 64 -20.30 -30.04 -16.62
CA ASP A 64 -20.92 -30.19 -17.95
C ASP A 64 -19.88 -30.39 -19.09
N GLY A 65 -18.64 -30.75 -18.76
CA GLY A 65 -17.50 -30.85 -19.67
C GLY A 65 -16.98 -29.48 -20.14
N VAL A 66 -17.68 -28.40 -19.82
CA VAL A 66 -17.38 -27.06 -20.34
C VAL A 66 -16.70 -26.19 -19.28
N TYR A 67 -15.39 -26.39 -19.15
CA TYR A 67 -14.41 -25.35 -18.78
C TYR A 67 -13.19 -25.61 -19.68
N PRO A 68 -12.56 -24.59 -20.32
CA PRO A 68 -12.02 -24.70 -21.66
C PRO A 68 -10.88 -25.72 -21.77
N ARG A 69 -11.23 -26.98 -22.01
CA ARG A 69 -10.29 -28.02 -22.39
C ARG A 69 -10.04 -27.90 -23.89
N TYR A 70 -9.32 -26.85 -24.27
CA TYR A 70 -8.58 -26.90 -25.52
C TYR A 70 -7.49 -27.96 -25.33
N ASN A 71 -7.66 -29.12 -25.96
CA ASN A 71 -6.62 -30.14 -26.00
C ASN A 71 -5.69 -29.84 -27.19
N PRO A 72 -4.50 -29.26 -26.97
CA PRO A 72 -3.61 -28.85 -28.07
C PRO A 72 -3.00 -30.04 -28.84
N GLY A 73 -3.15 -31.26 -28.32
CA GLY A 73 -2.58 -32.48 -28.87
C GLY A 73 -1.36 -32.97 -28.08
N PRO A 74 -0.90 -34.21 -28.35
CA PRO A 74 0.32 -34.74 -27.74
C PRO A 74 1.52 -33.87 -28.10
N ASP A 75 2.48 -33.79 -27.17
CA ASP A 75 3.75 -33.04 -27.29
C ASP A 75 3.59 -31.54 -27.58
N ALA A 76 2.39 -30.99 -27.39
CA ALA A 76 2.16 -29.56 -27.59
C ALA A 76 2.89 -28.74 -26.52
N VAL A 77 3.63 -27.73 -26.98
CA VAL A 77 4.38 -26.82 -26.12
C VAL A 77 3.70 -25.46 -26.10
N ARG A 78 3.50 -24.90 -24.90
CA ARG A 78 2.99 -23.53 -24.77
C ARG A 78 4.12 -22.55 -25.00
N VAL A 79 4.03 -21.79 -26.09
CA VAL A 79 5.02 -20.76 -26.45
C VAL A 79 4.45 -19.40 -26.06
N CYS A 80 5.24 -18.61 -25.34
CA CYS A 80 4.87 -17.25 -24.95
C CYS A 80 5.91 -16.26 -25.48
N ASN A 81 5.44 -15.14 -26.01
CA ASN A 81 6.27 -14.00 -26.35
C ASN A 81 5.89 -12.82 -25.45
N ALA A 82 6.89 -12.13 -24.92
CA ALA A 82 6.74 -10.93 -24.13
C ALA A 82 7.37 -9.75 -24.86
N THR A 83 6.60 -8.68 -25.02
CA THR A 83 7.06 -7.45 -25.67
C THR A 83 6.88 -6.29 -24.70
N TYR A 84 7.92 -5.48 -24.54
CA TYR A 84 7.84 -4.26 -23.75
C TYR A 84 7.35 -3.13 -24.65
N VAL A 85 6.20 -2.56 -24.30
CA VAL A 85 5.62 -1.44 -25.02
C VAL A 85 5.55 -0.22 -24.10
N GLN A 86 5.73 0.95 -24.69
CA GLN A 86 5.55 2.20 -23.96
C GLN A 86 4.05 2.53 -23.94
N GLU A 87 3.49 2.67 -22.74
CA GLU A 87 2.13 3.11 -22.52
C GLU A 87 2.16 4.53 -21.93
N TYR A 88 1.49 5.46 -22.61
CA TYR A 88 1.42 6.86 -22.18
C TYR A 88 0.25 7.04 -21.23
N ARG A 89 0.54 7.32 -19.95
CA ARG A 89 -0.46 7.65 -18.93
C ARG A 89 -0.34 9.12 -18.52
N PRO A 90 -1.40 9.73 -17.98
CA PRO A 90 -1.35 11.11 -17.49
C PRO A 90 -0.24 11.38 -16.46
N SER A 91 0.18 10.35 -15.71
CA SER A 91 1.28 10.42 -14.74
C SER A 91 2.68 10.25 -15.35
N GLY A 92 2.78 9.97 -16.64
CA GLY A 92 4.04 9.69 -17.34
C GLY A 92 4.01 8.40 -18.16
N THR A 93 5.05 8.20 -18.96
CA THR A 93 5.23 7.00 -19.79
C THR A 93 5.72 5.83 -18.93
N VAL A 94 5.06 4.68 -19.07
CA VAL A 94 5.44 3.44 -18.37
C VAL A 94 5.72 2.35 -19.41
N ILE A 95 6.79 1.60 -19.20
CA ILE A 95 7.10 0.43 -20.01
C ILE A 95 6.33 -0.76 -19.43
N VAL A 96 5.34 -1.26 -20.17
CA VAL A 96 4.49 -2.38 -19.75
C VAL A 96 4.78 -3.64 -20.59
N PRO A 97 4.85 -4.83 -19.98
CA PRO A 97 4.96 -6.07 -20.74
C PRO A 97 3.60 -6.47 -21.33
N ARG A 98 3.55 -6.65 -22.64
CA ARG A 98 2.46 -7.35 -23.33
C ARG A 98 2.89 -8.78 -23.62
N VAL A 99 2.20 -9.73 -22.99
CA VAL A 99 2.45 -11.16 -23.16
C VAL A 99 1.37 -11.78 -24.05
N SER A 100 1.79 -12.58 -25.02
CA SER A 100 0.91 -13.41 -25.84
C SER A 100 1.41 -14.83 -25.82
N CYS A 101 0.51 -15.77 -25.55
CA CYS A 101 0.83 -17.19 -25.44
C CYS A 101 -0.07 -18.01 -26.36
N TYR A 102 0.51 -18.98 -27.06
CA TYR A 102 -0.20 -19.91 -27.90
C TYR A 102 0.39 -21.31 -27.78
N TRP A 103 -0.38 -22.32 -28.15
CA TRP A 103 0.10 -23.69 -28.23
C TRP A 103 0.76 -23.91 -29.59
N ARG A 104 1.99 -24.42 -29.59
CA ARG A 104 2.67 -24.92 -30.79
C ARG A 104 2.51 -26.44 -30.81
N ARG A 105 2.17 -26.99 -31.98
CA ARG A 105 2.16 -28.45 -32.20
C ARG A 105 3.59 -29.00 -32.03
N GLY A 106 3.71 -30.17 -31.40
CA GLY A 106 4.96 -30.90 -31.23
C GLY A 106 5.48 -31.50 -32.52
#